data_AF-A0A2G7H3C4-F1
#
_entry.id   AF-A0A2G7H3C4-F1
#
_cell.length_a   1.000
_cell.length_b   1.000
_cell.length_c   1.000
_cell.angle_alpha   90.00
_cell.angle_beta   90.00
_cell.angle_gamma   90.00
#
_symmetry.space_group_name_H-M   'P 1'
#
loop_
_entity.id
_entity.type
_entity.pdbx_description
1 polymer ?
#
loop_
_entity_poly.entity_id
_entity_poly.type
_entity_poly.pdbx_seq_one_letter_code
_entity_poly.pdbx_strand_id
1 'polypeptide(L)'
;MSTSEPQAGGRAAVRLLQGYVWHPQDADIELEHYLPRELDLTGGDSEGAHVLWDGVNPPFAFFENGEPTASQAFYQFTVLRVYDERPSNEALHEDATLASGLLDPLLEATPQGFGWQLWEDLRDL
;
A
#
# COMPACT_ATOMS: atom_id res chain seq x y z
N MET A 1 -12.09 -20.03 -30.12
CA MET A 1 -12.19 -20.89 -28.92
C MET A 1 -10.78 -21.11 -28.42
N SER A 2 -10.24 -20.16 -27.64
CA SER A 2 -8.93 -20.33 -27.02
C SER A 2 -9.14 -21.04 -25.70
N THR A 3 -8.64 -22.27 -25.63
CA THR A 3 -8.52 -23.06 -24.41
C THR A 3 -7.49 -22.42 -23.51
N SER A 4 -7.91 -21.73 -22.46
CA SER A 4 -7.03 -21.37 -21.36
C SER A 4 -6.94 -22.58 -20.43
N GLU A 5 -5.77 -23.22 -20.40
CA GLU A 5 -5.43 -24.30 -19.48
C GLU A 5 -5.57 -23.82 -18.02
N PRO A 6 -6.05 -24.66 -17.09
CA PRO A 6 -5.99 -24.34 -15.67
C PRO A 6 -4.53 -24.43 -15.23
N GLN A 7 -3.93 -23.27 -14.97
CA GLN A 7 -2.58 -23.19 -14.42
C GLN A 7 -2.57 -23.89 -13.05
N ALA A 8 -1.69 -24.88 -12.91
CA ALA A 8 -1.54 -25.73 -11.74
C ALA A 8 -1.63 -24.94 -10.43
N GLY A 9 -2.43 -25.44 -9.48
CA GLY A 9 -2.67 -24.85 -8.16
C GLY A 9 -1.35 -24.60 -7.41
N GLY A 10 -0.86 -23.37 -7.54
CA GLY A 10 0.42 -22.94 -7.03
C GLY A 10 0.24 -21.59 -6.35
N ARG A 11 0.90 -21.46 -5.20
CA ARG A 11 0.85 -20.25 -4.39
C ARG A 11 0.97 -18.99 -5.24
N ALA A 12 0.03 -18.07 -5.09
CA ALA A 12 -0.04 -16.81 -5.79
C ALA A 12 0.43 -15.68 -4.87
N ALA A 13 1.56 -15.06 -5.17
CA ALA A 13 1.97 -13.81 -4.53
C ALA A 13 1.31 -12.63 -5.24
N VAL A 14 0.49 -11.86 -4.52
CA VAL A 14 -0.24 -10.71 -5.06
C VAL A 14 0.20 -9.45 -4.35
N ARG A 15 0.42 -8.40 -5.13
CA ARG A 15 0.71 -7.04 -4.67
C ARG A 15 -0.57 -6.24 -4.68
N LEU A 16 -1.06 -5.91 -3.49
CA LEU A 16 -2.19 -5.02 -3.27
C LEU A 16 -1.66 -3.59 -3.20
N LEU A 17 -1.93 -2.79 -4.22
CA LEU A 17 -1.56 -1.38 -4.22
C LEU A 17 -2.43 -0.64 -3.20
N GLN A 18 -1.83 0.13 -2.30
CA GLN A 18 -2.54 0.78 -1.21
C GLN A 18 -2.53 2.30 -1.34
N GLY A 19 -1.35 2.85 -1.64
CA GLY A 19 -1.06 4.19 -1.16
C GLY A 19 0.14 4.86 -1.80
N TYR A 20 0.20 6.18 -1.60
CA TYR A 20 1.43 6.95 -1.63
C TYR A 20 1.63 7.55 -0.25
N VAL A 21 2.87 7.63 0.17
CA VAL A 21 3.28 8.43 1.32
C VAL A 21 4.41 9.33 0.91
N TRP A 22 4.47 10.49 1.54
CA TRP A 22 5.56 11.42 1.34
C TRP A 22 5.91 12.15 2.62
N HIS A 23 7.15 12.59 2.68
CA HIS A 23 7.66 13.45 3.74
C HIS A 23 8.73 14.39 3.16
N PRO A 24 9.08 15.49 3.86
CA PRO A 24 10.14 16.38 3.40
C PRO A 24 11.43 15.60 3.21
N GLN A 25 12.09 15.76 2.06
CA GLN A 25 13.30 15.00 1.75
C GLN A 25 14.47 15.32 2.69
N ASP A 26 14.46 16.53 3.27
CA ASP A 26 15.50 17.01 4.20
C ASP A 26 15.22 16.60 5.66
N ALA A 27 14.10 15.92 5.93
CA ALA A 27 13.79 15.40 7.25
C ALA A 27 14.43 14.02 7.44
N ASP A 28 15.07 13.83 8.58
CA ASP A 28 15.70 12.56 8.99
C ASP A 28 14.62 11.57 9.45
N ILE A 29 13.90 11.01 8.48
CA ILE A 29 12.73 10.17 8.68
C ILE A 29 13.01 8.78 8.13
N GLU A 30 12.87 7.78 9.00
CA GLU A 30 12.91 6.37 8.61
C GLU A 30 11.49 5.78 8.72
N LEU A 31 10.90 5.40 7.58
CA LEU A 31 9.52 4.88 7.51
C LEU A 31 9.29 3.65 8.39
N GLU A 32 10.34 2.83 8.58
CA GLU A 32 10.28 1.63 9.43
C GLU A 32 10.06 1.91 10.92
N HIS A 33 10.30 3.14 11.38
CA HIS A 33 9.96 3.55 12.74
C HIS A 33 8.47 3.80 12.95
N TYR A 34 7.72 4.04 11.88
CA TYR A 34 6.30 4.41 11.95
C TYR A 34 5.39 3.31 11.41
N LEU A 35 5.90 2.50 10.47
CA LEU A 35 5.09 1.54 9.74
C LEU A 35 5.68 0.14 9.88
N PRO A 36 4.83 -0.85 10.20
CA PRO A 36 5.28 -2.21 10.38
C PRO A 36 5.66 -2.80 9.01
N ARG A 37 6.64 -3.71 9.01
CA ARG A 37 6.99 -4.50 7.81
C ARG A 37 5.97 -5.60 7.52
N GLU A 38 5.10 -5.91 8.48
CA GLU A 38 4.10 -6.97 8.42
C GLU A 38 2.75 -6.45 8.93
N LEU A 39 1.67 -6.78 8.23
CA LEU A 39 0.29 -6.56 8.64
C LEU A 39 -0.39 -7.91 8.84
N ASP A 40 -1.12 -8.00 9.95
CA ASP A 40 -2.00 -9.14 10.18
C ASP A 40 -3.34 -8.91 9.46
N LEU A 41 -3.46 -9.48 8.27
CA LEU A 41 -4.69 -9.45 7.48
C LEU A 41 -5.62 -10.64 7.78
N THR A 42 -5.32 -11.48 8.78
CA THR A 42 -6.09 -12.70 9.05
C THR A 42 -6.46 -12.89 10.51
N GLY A 43 -7.63 -13.47 10.77
CA GLY A 43 -7.99 -14.01 12.08
C GLY A 43 -7.29 -15.32 12.45
N GLY A 44 -6.06 -15.58 11.97
CA GLY A 44 -5.27 -16.79 12.22
C GLY A 44 -5.07 -17.70 11.00
N ASP A 45 -3.84 -18.23 10.87
CA ASP A 45 -3.35 -19.30 9.98
C ASP A 45 -2.87 -18.99 8.55
N SER A 46 -2.81 -17.73 8.09
CA SER A 46 -2.06 -17.38 6.85
C SER A 46 -0.68 -16.79 7.15
N GLU A 47 0.29 -17.00 6.24
CA GLU A 47 1.53 -16.21 6.22
C GLU A 47 1.15 -14.71 6.22
N GLY A 48 1.70 -13.94 7.17
CA GLY A 48 1.37 -12.52 7.36
C GLY A 48 1.62 -11.69 6.09
N ALA A 49 0.89 -10.60 5.91
CA ALA A 49 1.07 -9.75 4.74
C ALA A 49 2.25 -8.81 4.94
N HIS A 50 3.09 -8.61 3.93
CA HIS A 50 4.26 -7.73 4.05
C HIS A 50 3.96 -6.34 3.50
N VAL A 51 4.28 -5.30 4.26
CA VAL A 51 4.19 -3.92 3.81
C VAL A 51 5.48 -3.53 3.11
N LEU A 52 5.33 -3.05 1.88
CA LEU A 52 6.41 -2.58 1.04
C LEU A 52 6.18 -1.11 0.75
N TRP A 53 7.27 -0.34 0.77
CA TRP A 53 7.32 1.05 0.35
C TRP A 53 8.50 1.23 -0.58
N ASP A 54 8.20 1.53 -1.84
CA ASP A 54 9.21 1.72 -2.87
C ASP A 54 9.32 3.21 -3.19
N GLY A 55 10.53 3.77 -3.17
CA GLY A 55 10.76 5.16 -3.55
C GLY A 55 10.38 5.39 -5.02
N VAL A 56 9.56 6.41 -5.27
CA VAL A 56 9.05 6.74 -6.61
C VAL A 56 9.18 8.23 -6.91
N ASN A 57 9.12 8.59 -8.18
CA ASN A 57 8.93 9.98 -8.56
C ASN A 57 7.54 10.44 -8.14
N PRO A 58 7.37 11.71 -7.71
CA PRO A 58 6.06 12.24 -7.37
C PRO A 58 5.05 12.05 -8.52
N PRO A 59 3.86 11.50 -8.26
CA PRO A 59 2.85 11.27 -9.31
C PRO A 59 2.23 12.56 -9.86
N PHE A 60 2.44 13.68 -9.16
CA PHE A 60 2.01 15.02 -9.55
C PHE A 60 3.09 16.05 -9.19
N ALA A 61 3.10 17.20 -9.88
CA ALA A 61 4.14 18.22 -9.71
C ALA A 61 3.88 19.20 -8.56
N PHE A 62 2.62 19.41 -8.20
CA PHE A 62 2.20 20.36 -7.16
C PHE A 62 1.08 19.77 -6.32
N PHE A 63 1.12 20.02 -5.01
CA PHE A 63 0.01 19.74 -4.10
C PHE A 63 -1.17 20.68 -4.36
N GLU A 64 -2.33 20.39 -3.77
CA GLU A 64 -3.53 21.23 -3.89
C GLU A 64 -3.33 22.66 -3.33
N ASN A 65 -2.40 22.83 -2.40
CA ASN A 65 -2.00 24.13 -1.87
C ASN A 65 -1.05 24.93 -2.80
N GLY A 66 -0.63 24.34 -3.92
CA GLY A 66 0.28 24.95 -4.91
C GLY A 66 1.77 24.76 -4.62
N GLU A 67 2.16 24.06 -3.55
CA GLU A 67 3.56 23.78 -3.24
C GLU A 67 4.14 22.67 -4.14
N PRO A 68 5.42 22.75 -4.54
CA PRO A 68 6.05 21.74 -5.38
C PRO A 68 6.33 20.45 -4.61
N THR A 69 5.94 19.32 -5.18
CA THR A 69 6.19 17.98 -4.64
C THR A 69 7.66 17.57 -4.70
N ALA A 70 8.47 18.24 -5.53
CA ALA A 70 9.90 17.96 -5.69
C ALA A 70 10.73 18.16 -4.42
N SER A 71 10.18 18.82 -3.40
CA SER A 71 10.81 18.95 -2.07
C SER A 71 10.56 17.76 -1.15
N GLN A 72 9.79 16.76 -1.60
CA GLN A 72 9.36 15.62 -0.81
C GLN A 72 9.93 14.32 -1.38
N ALA A 73 10.24 13.38 -0.49
CA ALA A 73 10.49 11.99 -0.86
C ALA A 73 9.14 11.28 -0.96
N PHE A 74 8.85 10.64 -2.10
CA PHE A 74 7.61 9.90 -2.33
C PHE A 74 7.87 8.40 -2.34
N TYR A 75 6.93 7.64 -1.77
CA TYR A 75 6.96 6.19 -1.75
C TYR A 75 5.60 5.63 -2.12
N GLN A 76 5.59 4.55 -2.90
CA GLN A 76 4.39 3.79 -3.21
C GLN A 76 4.22 2.67 -2.17
N PHE A 77 3.10 2.67 -1.46
CA PHE A 77 2.70 1.61 -0.54
C PHE A 77 2.05 0.45 -1.27
N THR A 78 2.58 -0.74 -1.01
CA THR A 78 2.04 -2.00 -1.52
C THR A 78 2.06 -3.04 -0.42
N VAL A 79 0.99 -3.81 -0.31
CA VAL A 79 0.93 -4.96 0.60
C VAL A 79 1.07 -6.24 -0.21
N LEU A 80 2.12 -7.00 0.08
CA LEU A 80 2.39 -8.29 -0.54
C LEU A 80 1.79 -9.40 0.31
N ARG A 81 0.87 -10.17 -0.28
CA ARG A 81 0.30 -11.36 0.36
C ARG A 81 0.47 -12.58 -0.54
N VAL A 82 0.77 -13.71 0.08
CA VAL A 82 0.86 -15.01 -0.58
C VAL A 82 -0.41 -15.79 -0.28
N TYR A 83 -1.05 -16.31 -1.32
CA TYR A 83 -2.27 -17.10 -1.23
C TYR A 83 -1.99 -18.50 -1.75
N ASP A 84 -2.62 -19.54 -1.20
CA ASP A 84 -2.46 -20.90 -1.70
C ASP A 84 -3.09 -21.09 -3.10
N GLU A 85 -4.22 -20.40 -3.33
CA GLU A 85 -4.87 -20.28 -4.64
C GLU A 85 -5.14 -18.80 -4.93
N ARG A 86 -5.09 -18.40 -6.20
CA ARG A 86 -5.37 -17.02 -6.59
C ARG A 86 -6.80 -16.62 -6.17
N PRO A 87 -6.97 -15.60 -5.31
CA PRO A 87 -8.30 -15.18 -4.87
C PRO A 87 -9.10 -14.53 -5.99
N SER A 88 -10.41 -14.40 -5.78
CA SER A 88 -11.27 -13.60 -6.63
C SER A 88 -10.91 -12.11 -6.52
N ASN A 89 -11.31 -11.30 -7.51
CA ASN A 89 -11.12 -9.85 -7.44
C ASN A 89 -11.83 -9.22 -6.24
N GLU A 90 -12.98 -9.77 -5.82
CA GLU A 90 -13.72 -9.32 -4.64
C GLU A 90 -12.92 -9.55 -3.36
N ALA A 91 -12.36 -10.75 -3.17
CA ALA A 91 -11.50 -11.05 -2.02
C ALA A 91 -10.22 -10.19 -1.99
N LEU A 92 -9.61 -9.95 -3.16
CA LEU A 92 -8.46 -9.05 -3.24
C LEU A 92 -8.82 -7.61 -2.88
N HIS A 93 -10.03 -7.16 -3.23
CA HIS A 93 -10.52 -5.85 -2.86
C HIS A 93 -10.79 -5.76 -1.35
N GLU A 94 -11.43 -6.76 -0.75
CA GLU A 94 -11.64 -6.84 0.69
C GLU A 94 -10.32 -6.82 1.47
N ASP A 95 -9.32 -7.58 1.01
CA ASP A 95 -7.98 -7.60 1.61
C ASP A 95 -7.27 -6.25 1.48
N ALA A 96 -7.41 -5.56 0.33
CA ALA A 96 -6.83 -4.25 0.12
C ALA A 96 -7.48 -3.19 1.03
N THR A 97 -8.81 -3.24 1.20
CA THR A 97 -9.56 -2.37 2.11
C THR A 97 -9.22 -2.65 3.57
N LEU A 98 -9.06 -3.93 3.96
CA LEU A 98 -8.62 -4.29 5.31
C LEU A 98 -7.22 -3.75 5.59
N ALA A 99 -6.31 -3.93 4.64
CA ALA A 99 -4.93 -3.49 4.77
C ALA A 99 -4.82 -1.97 4.88
N SER A 100 -5.56 -1.24 4.05
CA SER A 100 -5.55 0.22 4.09
C SER A 100 -6.21 0.73 5.39
N GLY A 101 -7.30 0.12 5.85
CA GLY A 101 -7.90 0.41 7.17
C GLY A 101 -7.00 0.10 8.39
N LEU A 102 -6.02 -0.81 8.26
CA LEU A 102 -4.99 -1.04 9.29
C LEU A 102 -3.83 -0.05 9.18
N LEU A 103 -3.51 0.41 7.96
CA LEU A 103 -2.45 1.39 7.70
C LEU A 103 -2.87 2.80 8.09
N ASP A 104 -4.14 3.18 7.90
CA ASP A 104 -4.65 4.51 8.16
C ASP A 104 -4.34 5.03 9.57
N PRO A 105 -4.67 4.32 10.68
CA PRO A 105 -4.35 4.81 12.02
C PRO A 105 -2.83 4.91 12.30
N LEU A 106 -2.01 4.12 11.59
CA LEU A 106 -0.56 4.19 11.70
C LEU A 106 -0.02 5.42 10.98
N LEU A 107 -0.60 5.76 9.83
CA LEU A 107 -0.29 6.96 9.07
C LEU A 107 -0.77 8.22 9.80
N GLU A 108 -1.95 8.20 10.42
CA GLU A 108 -2.44 9.28 11.28
C GLU A 108 -1.51 9.59 12.47
N ALA A 109 -0.81 8.57 12.98
CA ALA A 109 0.14 8.71 14.08
C ALA A 109 1.52 9.27 13.66
N THR A 110 1.75 9.49 12.36
CA THR A 110 3.02 10.02 11.87
C THR A 110 3.22 11.51 12.24
N PRO A 111 4.48 11.98 12.35
CA PRO A 111 4.77 13.38 12.68
C PRO A 111 4.21 14.38 11.67
N GLN A 112 4.03 15.62 12.12
CA GLN A 112 3.65 16.72 11.24
C GLN A 112 4.64 16.88 10.08
N GLY A 113 4.11 16.92 8.85
CA GLY A 113 4.90 16.99 7.62
C GLY A 113 4.85 15.70 6.79
N PHE A 114 4.46 14.58 7.39
CA PHE A 114 4.01 13.43 6.62
C PHE A 114 2.69 13.73 5.93
N GLY A 115 2.59 13.32 4.68
CA GLY A 115 1.32 13.21 4.00
C GLY A 115 1.18 11.83 3.37
N TRP A 116 -0.04 11.37 3.24
CA TRP A 116 -0.37 10.10 2.62
C TRP A 116 -1.66 10.24 1.83
N GLN A 117 -1.87 9.29 0.93
CA GLN A 117 -3.12 9.11 0.20
C GLN A 117 -3.31 7.61 -0.01
N LEU A 118 -4.33 7.05 0.63
CA LEU A 118 -4.77 5.68 0.41
C LEU A 118 -5.84 5.64 -0.69
N TRP A 119 -5.89 4.54 -1.44
CA TRP A 119 -6.79 4.45 -2.59
C TRP A 119 -8.26 4.35 -2.17
N GLU A 120 -8.53 3.83 -0.98
CA GLU A 120 -9.86 3.79 -0.39
C GLU A 120 -10.39 5.17 0.02
N ASP A 121 -9.51 6.14 0.26
CA ASP A 121 -9.88 7.53 0.55
C ASP A 121 -10.14 8.34 -0.72
N LEU A 122 -9.83 7.78 -1.90
CA LEU A 122 -10.14 8.42 -3.17
C LEU A 122 -11.65 8.40 -3.38
N ARG A 123 -12.21 9.60 -3.53
CA ARG A 123 -13.64 9.78 -3.80
C ARG A 123 -13.94 9.46 -5.27
N ASP A 124 -15.09 8.84 -5.51
CA ASP A 124 -15.63 8.69 -6.86
C ASP A 124 -15.76 10.04 -7.57
N LEU A 125 -15.42 10.05 -8.87
CA LEU A 125 -15.49 11.22 -9.77
C LEU A 125 -16.90 11.42 -10.34
#